data_AF-A0A933HYL2-F1
#
_entry.id   AF-A0A933HYL2-F1
#
_cell.length_a   1.000
_cell.length_b   1.000
_cell.length_c   1.000
_cell.angle_alpha   90.00
_cell.angle_beta   90.00
_cell.angle_gamma   90.00
#
_symmetry.space_group_name_H-M   'P 1'
#
loop_
_entity.id
_entity.type
_entity.pdbx_description
1 polymer ?
#
loop_
_entity_poly.entity_id
_entity_poly.type
_entity_poly.pdbx_seq_one_letter_code
_entity_poly.pdbx_strand_id
1 'polypeptide(L)' 'MPGVVSTLSRIPPATDKVAAEVQVTPALVGKVVGCLFLLTMGLYYLYSGKENQSVPRMLLGAVLVLGAFLVFF' A
#
# COMPACT_ATOMS: atom_id res chain seq x y z
N MET A 1 -30.76 -50.95 16.15
CA MET A 1 -31.48 -49.86 15.48
C MET A 1 -30.81 -48.55 15.83
N PRO A 2 -30.43 -47.74 14.83
CA PRO A 2 -29.71 -46.47 15.00
C PRO A 2 -30.72 -45.37 15.38
N GLY A 3 -30.31 -44.36 16.16
CA GLY A 3 -31.23 -43.24 16.38
C GLY A 3 -30.92 -42.28 17.52
N VAL A 4 -29.68 -41.79 17.65
CA VAL A 4 -29.47 -40.46 18.24
C VAL A 4 -28.29 -39.82 17.51
N VAL A 5 -28.58 -39.23 16.35
CA VAL A 5 -27.65 -38.36 15.65
C VAL A 5 -27.56 -37.07 16.45
N SER A 6 -26.37 -36.78 16.96
CA SER A 6 -25.98 -35.55 17.64
C SER A 6 -26.29 -34.32 16.77
N THR A 7 -27.45 -33.70 16.96
CA THR A 7 -27.91 -32.48 16.28
C THR A 7 -27.36 -31.21 16.92
N LEU A 8 -26.12 -31.24 17.43
CA LEU A 8 -25.55 -30.13 18.20
C LEU A 8 -24.16 -29.76 17.70
N SER A 9 -24.02 -29.49 16.40
CA SER A 9 -22.90 -28.70 15.87
C SER A 9 -23.11 -28.34 14.40
N ARG A 10 -24.15 -27.55 14.10
CA ARG A 10 -24.23 -26.88 12.80
C ARG A 10 -24.64 -25.43 12.98
N ILE A 11 -23.86 -24.73 13.79
CA ILE A 11 -23.67 -23.29 13.59
C ILE A 11 -22.96 -23.20 12.23
N PRO A 12 -23.56 -22.62 11.17
CA PRO A 12 -22.78 -22.28 9.99
C PRO A 12 -21.68 -21.33 10.50
N PRO A 13 -20.38 -21.61 10.25
CA PRO A 13 -19.37 -20.61 10.57
C PRO A 13 -19.82 -19.35 9.84
N ALA A 14 -19.99 -18.25 10.59
CA ALA A 14 -20.27 -16.95 10.03
C ALA A 14 -19.19 -16.72 8.98
N THR A 15 -19.54 -16.98 7.72
CA THR A 15 -18.61 -17.03 6.61
C THR A 15 -17.81 -15.74 6.69
N ASP A 16 -16.52 -15.93 6.95
CA ASP A 16 -15.48 -14.93 7.11
C ASP A 16 -15.43 -14.03 5.88
N LYS A 17 -16.40 -13.13 5.75
CA LYS A 17 -16.34 -11.98 4.84
C LYS A 17 -15.37 -10.91 5.36
N VAL A 18 -14.49 -11.28 6.30
CA VAL A 18 -13.44 -10.42 6.86
C VAL A 18 -12.10 -10.69 6.19
N ALA A 19 -11.91 -11.83 5.54
CA ALA A 19 -10.75 -12.08 4.72
C ALA A 19 -10.97 -11.54 3.30
N ALA A 20 -11.13 -10.22 3.18
CA ALA A 20 -10.42 -9.54 2.11
C ALA A 20 -8.92 -9.76 2.39
N GLU A 21 -8.45 -11.00 2.16
CA GLU A 21 -7.05 -11.26 1.90
C GLU A 21 -6.76 -10.44 0.66
N VAL A 22 -6.42 -9.17 0.89
CA VAL A 22 -5.55 -8.41 0.03
C VAL A 22 -4.38 -9.34 -0.12
N GLN A 23 -4.37 -10.14 -1.19
CA GLN A 23 -3.23 -10.95 -1.57
C GLN A 23 -2.17 -9.91 -1.86
N VAL A 24 -1.41 -9.55 -0.83
CA VAL A 24 -0.36 -8.57 -0.90
C VAL A 24 0.72 -9.26 -1.72
N THR A 25 0.56 -9.18 -3.04
CA THR A 25 1.48 -9.81 -3.97
C THR A 25 2.83 -9.14 -3.71
N PRO A 26 3.95 -9.86 -3.67
CA PRO A 26 5.27 -9.25 -3.44
C PRO A 26 5.55 -8.08 -4.38
N ALA A 27 5.00 -8.14 -5.60
CA ALA A 27 5.02 -7.05 -6.57
C ALA A 27 4.30 -5.77 -6.08
N LEU A 28 3.15 -5.91 -5.42
CA LEU A 28 2.40 -4.77 -4.84
C LEU A 28 3.17 -4.14 -3.68
N VAL A 29 3.76 -4.95 -2.79
CA VAL A 29 4.62 -4.44 -1.70
C VAL A 29 5.82 -3.69 -2.27
N GLY A 30 6.49 -4.27 -3.27
CA GLY A 30 7.63 -3.63 -3.93
C GLY A 30 7.27 -2.28 -4.55
N LYS A 31 6.13 -2.19 -5.23
CA LYS A 31 5.60 -0.94 -5.78
C LYS A 31 5.33 0.08 -4.67
N VAL A 32 4.65 -0.31 -3.59
CA VAL A 32 4.33 0.59 -2.47
C VAL A 32 5.60 1.11 -1.81
N VAL A 33 6.58 0.24 -1.52
CA VAL A 33 7.86 0.63 -0.90
C VAL A 33 8.66 1.56 -1.82
N GLY A 34 8.73 1.25 -3.11
CA GLY A 34 9.39 2.09 -4.12
C GLY A 34 8.74 3.48 -4.22
N CYS A 35 7.40 3.54 -4.24
CA CYS A 35 6.67 4.80 -4.24
C CYS A 35 6.90 5.60 -2.95
N LEU A 36 6.91 4.93 -1.78
CA LEU A 36 7.16 5.59 -0.50
C LEU A 36 8.56 6.22 -0.48
N PHE A 37 9.55 5.51 -0.99
CA PHE A 37 10.93 5.98 -1.08
C PHE A 37 11.05 7.20 -2.00
N LEU A 38 10.48 7.12 -3.20
CA LEU A 38 10.47 8.23 -4.17
C LEU A 38 9.71 9.45 -3.65
N LEU A 39 8.57 9.25 -2.99
CA LEU A 39 7.80 10.34 -2.37
C LEU A 39 8.61 11.02 -1.26
N THR A 40 9.24 10.24 -0.38
CA THR A 40 10.02 10.77 0.74
C THR A 40 11.20 11.60 0.23
N MET A 41 11.93 11.08 -0.76
CA MET A 41 13.03 11.81 -1.41
C MET A 41 12.52 13.05 -2.16
N GLY A 42 11.43 12.93 -2.93
CA GLY A 42 10.85 14.05 -3.65
C GLY A 42 10.40 15.18 -2.74
N LEU A 43 9.72 14.86 -1.64
CA LEU A 43 9.33 15.82 -0.58
C LEU A 43 10.54 16.46 0.09
N TYR A 44 11.59 15.68 0.38
CA TYR A 44 12.83 16.21 0.93
C TYR A 44 13.48 17.25 0.01
N TYR A 45 13.62 16.93 -1.28
CA TYR A 45 14.16 17.87 -2.27
C TYR A 45 13.26 19.10 -2.46
N LEU A 46 11.93 18.94 -2.38
CA LEU A 46 11.00 20.06 -2.41
C LEU A 46 11.19 20.99 -1.22
N TYR A 47 11.31 20.41 -0.02
CA TYR A 47 11.48 21.14 1.23
C TYR A 47 12.83 21.85 1.27
N SER A 48 13.93 21.13 1.03
CA SER A 48 15.28 21.72 0.95
C SER A 48 15.40 22.70 -0.21
N GLY A 49 14.68 22.48 -1.32
CA GLY A 49 14.62 23.41 -2.43
C GLY A 49 13.96 24.73 -2.03
N LYS A 50 12.83 24.65 -1.32
CA LYS A 50 12.11 25.81 -0.77
C LYS A 50 12.97 26.58 0.22
N GLU A 51 13.63 25.88 1.14
CA GLU A 51 14.48 26.47 2.18
C GLU A 51 15.68 27.22 1.56
N ASN A 52 16.32 26.62 0.56
CA ASN A 52 17.48 27.22 -0.13
C ASN A 52 17.09 28.17 -1.28
N GLN A 53 15.80 28.48 -1.47
CA GLN A 53 15.26 29.23 -2.63
C GLN A 53 15.78 28.73 -3.99
N SER A 54 16.07 27.44 -4.07
CA SER A 54 16.71 26.81 -5.21
C SER A 54 15.65 26.14 -6.07
N VAL A 55 15.15 26.90 -7.04
CA VAL A 55 14.19 26.43 -8.06
C VAL A 55 14.60 25.09 -8.70
N PRO A 56 15.89 24.82 -9.01
CA PRO A 56 16.30 23.54 -9.57
C PRO A 56 16.04 22.35 -8.64
N ARG A 57 16.26 22.51 -7.32
CA ARG A 57 16.00 21.45 -6.34
C ARG A 57 14.51 21.24 -6.12
N MET A 58 13.72 22.30 -6.17
CA MET A 58 12.26 22.21 -6.14
C MET A 58 11.71 21.46 -7.36
N LEU A 59 12.23 21.75 -8.55
CA LEU A 59 11.85 21.02 -9.78
C LEU A 59 12.25 19.54 -9.69
N LEU A 60 13.46 19.25 -9.19
CA LEU A 60 13.93 17.88 -9.03
C LEU A 60 13.06 17.08 -8.05
N GLY A 61 12.64 17.71 -6.95
CA GLY A 61 11.66 17.13 -6.02
C GLY A 61 10.29 16.89 -6.66
N ALA A 62 9.79 17.82 -7.45
CA ALA A 62 8.51 17.68 -8.15
C ALA A 62 8.54 16.54 -9.19
N VAL A 63 9.65 16.39 -9.91
CA VAL A 63 9.87 15.29 -10.85
C VAL A 63 9.93 13.95 -10.12
N LEU A 64 10.59 13.87 -8.96
CA LEU A 64 10.61 12.67 -8.13
C LEU A 64 9.22 12.27 -7.64
N VAL A 65 8.41 13.25 -7.22
CA VAL A 65 7.01 13.01 -6.82
C VAL A 65 6.18 12.51 -8.00
N LEU A 66 6.27 13.14 -9.17
CA LEU A 66 5.60 12.68 -10.40
C LEU A 66 6.06 11.28 -10.83
N GLY A 67 7.37 11.00 -10.72
CA GLY A 67 7.93 9.69 -10.97
C GLY A 67 7.38 8.61 -10.03
N ALA A 68 7.14 8.95 -8.76
CA ALA A 68 6.49 8.03 -7.82
C ALA A 68 5.08 7.63 -8.26
N PHE A 69 4.30 8.57 -8.83
CA PHE A 69 2.98 8.26 -9.38
C PHE A 69 3.06 7.37 -10.63
N LEU A 70 4.06 7.56 -11.49
CA LEU A 70 4.30 6.72 -12.68
C LEU A 70 4.76 5.29 -12.34
N VAL A 71 5.44 5.10 -11.22
CA VAL A 71 5.87 3.75 -10.76
C VAL A 71 4.70 2.98 -10.15
N PHE A 72 3.73 3.69 -9.58
CA PHE A 72 2.56 3.09 -8.95
C PHE A 72 1.53 2.59 -9.99
N PHE A 73 1.17 3.46 -10.94
CA PHE A 73 0.24 3.17 -12.04
C PHE A 73 0.86 2.19 -13.06
#